data_AF-A0A357TF44-F1
#
_entry.id   AF-A0A357TF44-F1
#
_cell.length_a   1.000
_cell.length_b   1.000
_cell.length_c   1.000
_cell.angle_alpha   90.00
_cell.angle_beta   90.00
_cell.angle_gamma   90.00
#
_symmetry.space_group_name_H-M   'P 1'
#
loop_
_entity.id
_entity.type
_entity.pdbx_description
1 polymer ?
#
loop_
_entity_poly.entity_id
_entity_poly.type
_entity_poly.pdbx_seq_one_letter_code
_entity_poly.pdbx_strand_id
1 'polypeptide(L)'
;MKSMTGYGRGDSSAKGVQLAVEISSVNRRQVEVAVSLPNELDSLEADLRKIVLTSVARGRVSGRVTLQRPSGKANRSILINEAQAEAYKKTLAKLADGMGLLDDLSLETILRLPGVMEAGEDEVDPVAMFPTLKRA
;
A
#
# COMPACT_ATOMS: atom_id res chain seq x y z
N MET A 1 30.81 27.24 13.44
CA MET A 1 29.36 26.99 13.52
C MET A 1 29.10 25.53 13.17
N LYS A 2 28.68 24.68 14.11
CA LYS A 2 28.32 23.28 13.83
C LYS A 2 26.85 23.24 13.40
N SER A 3 26.59 22.92 12.15
CA SER A 3 25.23 22.72 11.65
C SER A 3 24.59 21.56 12.42
N MET A 4 23.48 21.84 13.09
CA MET A 4 22.77 20.92 13.97
C MET A 4 21.59 20.34 13.19
N THR A 5 21.93 19.69 12.07
CA THR A 5 21.00 19.09 11.12
C THR A 5 21.47 17.66 10.82
N GLY A 6 20.64 16.67 11.12
CA GLY A 6 20.93 15.27 10.84
C GLY A 6 20.06 14.77 9.68
N TYR A 7 20.63 13.94 8.82
CA TYR A 7 19.88 13.16 7.84
C TYR A 7 20.19 11.69 8.06
N GLY A 8 19.17 10.85 8.05
CA GLY A 8 19.28 9.40 8.17
C GLY A 8 18.34 8.74 7.17
N ARG A 9 18.80 7.64 6.58
CA ARG A 9 17.99 6.79 5.72
C ARG A 9 18.21 5.34 6.15
N GLY A 10 17.11 4.60 6.26
CA GLY A 10 17.12 3.17 6.51
C GLY A 10 16.14 2.48 5.58
N ASP A 11 16.46 1.25 5.23
CA ASP A 11 15.62 0.40 4.41
C ASP A 11 15.45 -0.97 5.05
N SER A 12 14.27 -1.55 4.88
CA SER A 12 13.96 -2.88 5.36
C SER A 12 12.99 -3.57 4.42
N SER A 13 13.06 -4.89 4.33
CA SER A 13 12.17 -5.67 3.47
C SER A 13 11.53 -6.81 4.25
N ALA A 14 10.22 -6.99 4.10
CA ALA A 14 9.50 -8.15 4.63
C ALA A 14 8.30 -8.48 3.77
N LYS A 15 7.95 -9.78 3.68
CA LYS A 15 6.75 -10.27 2.98
C LYS A 15 6.60 -9.76 1.53
N GLY A 16 7.71 -9.59 0.80
CA GLY A 16 7.68 -9.09 -0.58
C GLY A 16 7.43 -7.58 -0.71
N VAL A 17 7.46 -6.85 0.39
CA VAL A 17 7.36 -5.39 0.46
C VAL A 17 8.69 -4.82 0.94
N GLN A 18 9.14 -3.74 0.31
CA GLN A 18 10.30 -2.94 0.71
C GLN A 18 9.82 -1.63 1.34
N LEU A 19 10.28 -1.34 2.54
CA LEU A 19 10.07 -0.09 3.25
C LEU A 19 11.35 0.73 3.21
N ALA A 20 11.23 2.01 2.90
CA ALA A 20 12.31 2.97 3.02
C ALA A 20 11.86 4.09 3.98
N VAL A 21 12.68 4.38 4.98
CA VAL A 21 12.46 5.42 5.96
C VAL A 21 13.55 6.47 5.79
N GLU A 22 13.15 7.71 5.56
CA GLU A 22 14.04 8.85 5.48
C GLU A 22 13.68 9.83 6.60
N ILE A 23 14.67 10.22 7.40
CA ILE A 23 14.51 11.14 8.52
C ILE A 23 15.47 12.30 8.35
N SER A 24 14.95 13.50 8.53
CA SER A 24 15.70 14.74 8.61
C SER A 24 15.42 15.41 9.95
N SER A 25 16.43 16.02 10.54
CA SER A 25 16.29 16.79 11.76
C SER A 25 16.88 18.18 11.60
N VAL A 26 16.22 19.16 12.20
CA VAL A 26 16.69 20.53 12.27
C VAL A 26 16.59 21.04 13.69
N ASN A 27 17.56 21.87 14.08
CA ASN A 27 17.53 22.49 15.39
C ASN A 27 16.37 23.48 15.50
N ARG A 28 15.44 23.18 16.40
CA ARG A 28 14.32 24.03 16.81
C ARG A 28 14.21 23.99 18.33
N ARG A 29 13.72 25.09 18.91
CA ARG A 29 13.59 25.24 20.36
C ARG A 29 12.56 24.27 20.97
N GLN A 30 11.48 24.00 20.23
CA GLN A 30 10.43 23.06 20.61
C GLN A 30 10.66 21.72 19.90
N VAL A 31 10.27 20.63 20.56
CA VAL A 31 10.24 19.31 19.92
C VAL A 31 9.03 19.22 19.02
N GLU A 32 9.25 18.85 17.76
CA GLU A 32 8.19 18.67 16.78
C GLU A 32 8.51 17.41 15.96
N VAL A 33 7.58 16.47 15.88
CA VAL A 33 7.76 15.24 15.12
C VAL A 33 6.67 15.17 14.07
N ALA A 34 7.07 15.22 12.81
CA ALA A 34 6.19 15.08 11.65
C ALA A 34 6.66 13.88 10.82
N VAL A 35 5.86 12.82 10.75
CA VAL A 35 6.19 11.63 9.95
C VAL A 35 5.07 11.44 8.94
N SER A 36 5.43 11.39 7.66
CA SER A 36 4.50 11.05 6.59
C SER A 36 4.56 9.54 6.36
N LEU A 37 3.41 8.90 6.49
CA LEU A 37 3.22 7.48 6.20
C LEU A 37 2.38 7.29 4.93
N PRO A 38 2.50 6.13 4.27
CA PRO A 38 1.53 5.71 3.27
C PRO A 38 0.23 5.29 3.95
N ASN A 39 -0.89 5.41 3.22
CA ASN A 39 -2.23 5.16 3.74
C ASN A 39 -2.37 3.81 4.46
N GLU A 40 -1.68 2.78 3.98
CA GLU A 40 -1.70 1.44 4.59
C GLU A 40 -1.07 1.38 6.00
N LEU A 41 -0.31 2.39 6.41
CA LEU A 41 0.40 2.43 7.70
C LEU A 41 0.03 3.62 8.57
N ASP A 42 -0.97 4.43 8.19
CA ASP A 42 -1.36 5.65 8.93
C ASP A 42 -1.71 5.37 10.40
N SER A 43 -2.29 4.20 10.68
CA SER A 43 -2.61 3.77 12.04
C SER A 43 -1.39 3.67 12.97
N LEU A 44 -0.18 3.51 12.42
CA LEU A 44 1.07 3.40 13.17
C LEU A 44 1.72 4.76 13.47
N GLU A 45 1.19 5.87 12.94
CA GLU A 45 1.78 7.20 13.09
C GLU A 45 1.97 7.57 14.57
N ALA A 46 0.93 7.33 15.38
CA ALA A 46 0.95 7.68 16.80
C ALA A 46 2.05 6.94 17.57
N ASP A 47 2.27 5.66 17.24
CA ASP A 47 3.27 4.83 17.91
C ASP A 47 4.70 5.15 17.44
N LEU A 48 4.88 5.44 16.15
CA LEU A 48 6.16 5.94 15.63
C LEU A 48 6.53 7.28 16.25
N ARG A 49 5.55 8.18 16.39
CA ARG A 49 5.76 9.49 17.03
C ARG A 49 6.24 9.32 18.46
N LYS A 50 5.67 8.39 19.23
CA LYS A 50 6.13 8.09 20.60
C LYS A 50 7.58 7.60 20.61
N ILE A 51 7.95 6.69 19.69
CA ILE A 51 9.33 6.16 19.58
C ILE A 51 10.34 7.27 19.24
N VAL A 52 9.99 8.20 18.34
CA VAL A 52 10.88 9.32 18.01
C VAL A 52 11.03 10.27 19.21
N LEU A 53 9.93 10.53 19.92
CA LEU A 53 9.93 11.40 21.11
C LEU A 53 10.73 10.84 22.29
N THR A 54 10.90 9.52 22.41
CA THR A 54 11.82 8.95 23.42
C THR A 54 13.29 9.20 23.08
N SER A 55 13.61 9.42 21.81
CA SER A 55 14.99 9.59 21.32
C SER A 55 15.38 11.07 21.13
N VAL A 56 14.41 11.98 20.99
CA VAL A 56 14.65 13.40 20.69
C VAL A 56 13.94 14.30 21.69
N ALA A 57 14.72 15.06 22.47
CA ALA A 57 14.20 16.00 23.46
C ALA A 57 13.96 17.42 22.93
N ARG A 58 14.65 17.82 21.84
CA ARG A 58 14.56 19.16 21.23
C ARG A 58 14.83 19.08 19.73
N GLY A 59 14.19 19.96 18.96
CA GLY A 59 14.33 20.03 17.51
C GLY A 59 13.12 19.52 16.76
N ARG A 60 13.11 19.77 15.45
CA ARG A 60 12.08 19.22 14.56
C ARG A 60 12.65 18.02 13.85
N VAL A 61 11.95 16.90 13.95
CA VAL A 61 12.20 15.68 13.19
C VAL A 61 11.13 15.57 12.12
N SER A 62 11.54 15.45 10.86
CA SER A 62 10.67 15.23 9.72
C SER A 62 11.04 13.91 9.05
N GLY A 63 10.10 12.96 9.04
CA GLY A 63 10.28 11.62 8.52
C GLY A 63 9.35 11.35 7.33
N ARG A 64 9.79 10.50 6.39
CA ARG A 64 8.97 9.97 5.31
C ARG A 64 9.17 8.46 5.23
N VAL A 65 8.08 7.73 5.30
CA VAL A 65 8.04 6.28 5.07
C VAL A 65 7.51 6.05 3.66
N THR A 66 8.23 5.26 2.87
CA THR A 66 7.82 4.85 1.52
C THR A 66 7.68 3.35 1.47
N LEU A 67 6.52 2.88 1.01
CA LEU A 67 6.24 1.47 0.77
C LEU A 67 6.38 1.19 -0.72
N GLN A 68 7.30 0.30 -1.07
CA GLN A 68 7.53 -0.17 -2.43
C GLN A 68 7.21 -1.65 -2.52
N ARG A 69 6.32 -2.01 -3.45
CA ARG A 69 6.01 -3.40 -3.81
C ARG A 69 6.85 -3.74 -5.05
N PRO A 70 8.03 -4.41 -4.93
CA PRO A 70 8.85 -4.76 -6.07
C PRO A 70 8.03 -5.54 -7.11
N SER A 71 7.98 -4.98 -8.31
CA SER A 71 7.25 -5.50 -9.46
C SER A 71 7.90 -6.82 -9.89
N GLY A 72 7.39 -7.96 -9.42
CA GLY A 72 7.88 -9.26 -9.85
C GLY A 72 7.70 -10.42 -8.86
N LYS A 73 7.38 -10.18 -7.59
CA LYS A 73 7.16 -11.26 -6.60
C LYS A 73 5.99 -11.04 -5.64
N ALA A 74 5.05 -10.18 -5.99
CA ALA A 74 3.81 -10.06 -5.23
C ALA A 74 2.77 -10.98 -5.86
N ASN A 75 2.36 -11.94 -5.05
CA ASN A 75 1.28 -12.88 -5.26
C ASN A 75 -0.04 -12.10 -5.32
N ARG A 76 -0.20 -11.17 -6.29
CA ARG A 76 -1.40 -10.33 -6.45
C ARG A 76 -2.57 -11.27 -6.39
N SER A 77 -3.35 -11.19 -5.32
CA SER A 77 -4.56 -11.99 -5.17
C SER A 77 -5.42 -11.67 -6.39
N ILE A 78 -5.59 -12.63 -7.30
CA ILE A 78 -6.50 -12.42 -8.42
C ILE A 78 -7.89 -12.46 -7.80
N LEU A 79 -8.56 -11.32 -7.76
CA LEU A 79 -9.94 -11.22 -7.33
C LEU A 79 -10.83 -11.34 -8.55
N ILE A 80 -11.81 -12.22 -8.47
CA ILE A 80 -12.87 -12.31 -9.47
C ILE A 80 -14.09 -11.59 -8.91
N ASN A 81 -14.52 -10.54 -9.59
CA ASN A 81 -15.75 -9.85 -9.26
C ASN A 81 -16.94 -10.67 -9.79
N GLU A 82 -17.40 -11.62 -8.99
CA GLU A 82 -18.47 -12.55 -9.36
C GLU A 82 -19.78 -11.82 -9.72
N ALA A 83 -20.09 -10.73 -9.02
CA ALA A 83 -21.30 -9.94 -9.29
C ALA A 83 -21.25 -9.31 -10.68
N GLN A 84 -20.10 -8.78 -11.08
CA GLN A 84 -19.90 -8.22 -12.41
C GLN A 84 -19.88 -9.30 -13.50
N ALA A 85 -19.26 -10.45 -13.22
CA ALA A 85 -19.30 -11.61 -14.12
C ALA A 85 -20.74 -12.10 -14.38
N GLU A 86 -21.57 -12.18 -13.33
CA GLU A 86 -22.97 -12.57 -13.44
C GLU A 86 -23.80 -11.55 -14.21
N ALA A 87 -23.57 -10.26 -13.97
CA ALA A 87 -24.21 -9.18 -14.71
C ALA A 87 -23.89 -9.24 -16.22
N TYR A 88 -22.64 -9.50 -16.58
CA TYR A 88 -22.23 -9.69 -17.97
C TYR A 88 -22.90 -10.91 -18.61
N LYS A 89 -22.85 -12.06 -17.95
CA LYS A 89 -23.50 -13.30 -18.44
C LYS A 89 -24.99 -13.06 -18.75
N LYS A 90 -25.72 -12.44 -17.82
CA LYS A 90 -27.15 -12.20 -17.99
C LYS A 90 -27.47 -11.21 -19.11
N THR A 91 -26.65 -10.17 -19.27
CA THR A 91 -26.88 -9.13 -20.29
C THR A 91 -26.51 -9.63 -21.68
N LEU A 92 -25.42 -10.38 -21.80
CA LEU A 92 -24.97 -10.94 -23.07
C LEU A 92 -25.90 -12.05 -23.58
N ALA A 93 -26.41 -12.93 -22.70
CA ALA A 93 -27.40 -13.93 -23.08
C ALA A 93 -28.69 -13.28 -23.63
N LYS A 94 -29.20 -12.24 -22.96
CA LYS A 94 -30.38 -11.49 -23.45
C LYS A 94 -30.14 -10.81 -24.80
N LEU A 95 -28.93 -10.31 -25.03
CA LEU A 95 -28.56 -9.69 -26.30
C LEU A 95 -28.49 -10.74 -27.41
N ALA A 96 -27.92 -11.92 -27.13
CA ALA A 96 -27.84 -13.02 -28.07
C ALA A 96 -29.24 -13.48 -28.49
N ASP A 97 -30.16 -13.68 -27.53
CA ASP A 97 -31.57 -14.01 -27.80
C ASP A 97 -32.25 -12.95 -28.68
N GLY A 98 -32.05 -11.67 -28.39
CA GLY A 98 -32.64 -10.57 -29.15
C GLY A 98 -32.11 -10.42 -30.57
N MET A 99 -30.90 -10.90 -30.84
CA MET A 99 -30.24 -10.84 -32.15
C MET A 99 -30.26 -12.18 -32.91
N GLY A 100 -30.78 -13.25 -32.29
CA GLY A 100 -30.71 -14.60 -32.86
C GLY A 100 -29.28 -15.15 -32.97
N LEU A 101 -28.37 -14.68 -32.10
CA LEU A 101 -26.99 -15.14 -32.05
C LEU A 101 -26.87 -16.37 -31.14
N LEU A 102 -25.84 -17.18 -31.39
CA LEU A 102 -25.51 -18.30 -30.52
C LEU A 102 -24.89 -17.76 -29.21
N ASP A 103 -25.42 -18.20 -28.08
CA ASP A 103 -24.83 -17.93 -26.76
C ASP A 103 -23.67 -18.89 -26.48
N ASP A 104 -22.46 -18.54 -26.95
CA ASP A 104 -21.23 -19.35 -26.81
C ASP A 104 -20.30 -18.89 -25.67
N LEU A 105 -20.84 -18.13 -24.71
CA LEU A 105 -20.04 -17.38 -23.75
C LEU A 105 -19.09 -18.26 -22.92
N SER A 106 -17.81 -18.27 -23.28
CA SER A 106 -16.78 -19.03 -22.56
C SER A 106 -16.35 -18.33 -21.26
N LEU A 107 -15.86 -19.11 -20.30
CA LEU A 107 -15.27 -18.55 -19.08
C LEU A 107 -14.09 -17.62 -19.37
N GLU A 108 -13.27 -17.95 -20.39
CA GLU A 108 -12.18 -17.08 -20.82
C GLU A 108 -12.69 -15.72 -21.30
N THR A 109 -13.78 -15.71 -22.07
CA THR A 109 -14.43 -14.48 -22.53
C THR A 109 -14.88 -13.64 -21.34
N ILE A 110 -15.55 -14.26 -20.36
CA ILE A 110 -16.04 -13.58 -19.15
C ILE A 110 -14.89 -12.97 -18.35
N LEU A 111 -13.81 -13.72 -18.15
CA LEU A 111 -12.63 -13.26 -17.39
C LEU A 111 -11.91 -12.07 -18.06
N ARG A 112 -11.98 -11.96 -19.39
CA ARG A 112 -11.41 -10.84 -20.14
C ARG A 112 -12.28 -9.57 -20.10
N LEU A 113 -13.51 -9.66 -19.60
CA LEU A 113 -14.40 -8.50 -19.55
C LEU A 113 -13.92 -7.48 -18.50
N PRO A 114 -14.02 -6.17 -18.79
CA PRO A 114 -13.58 -5.14 -17.88
C PRO A 114 -14.22 -5.26 -16.50
N GLY A 115 -13.40 -5.26 -15.45
CA GLY A 115 -13.84 -5.35 -14.06
C GLY A 115 -14.18 -6.76 -13.57
N VAL A 116 -14.11 -7.80 -14.41
CA VAL A 116 -14.32 -9.18 -13.93
C VAL A 116 -13.09 -9.73 -13.22
N MET A 117 -11.90 -9.56 -13.82
CA MET A 117 -10.63 -9.85 -13.17
C MET A 117 -10.05 -8.57 -12.62
N GLU A 118 -9.90 -8.52 -11.30
CA GLU A 118 -9.28 -7.41 -10.60
C GLU A 118 -7.95 -7.87 -10.00
N ALA A 119 -6.94 -7.01 -10.11
CA ALA A 119 -5.72 -7.19 -9.34
C ALA A 119 -6.05 -6.85 -7.89
N GLY A 120 -6.15 -7.87 -7.04
CA GLY A 120 -6.26 -7.66 -5.61
C GLY A 120 -5.01 -6.95 -5.11
N GLU A 121 -5.24 -5.87 -4.38
CA GLU A 121 -4.20 -5.26 -3.58
C GLU A 121 -3.93 -6.21 -2.42
N ASP A 122 -2.68 -6.67 -2.29
CA ASP A 122 -2.26 -7.38 -1.10
C ASP A 122 -2.46 -6.43 0.09
N GLU A 123 -3.47 -6.74 0.92
CA GLU A 123 -3.82 -5.97 2.09
C GLU A 123 -2.62 -6.00 3.04
N VAL A 124 -1.98 -4.83 3.20
CA VAL A 124 -0.82 -4.69 4.07
C VAL A 124 -1.34 -4.49 5.49
N ASP A 125 -1.29 -5.53 6.31
CA ASP A 125 -1.60 -5.41 7.74
C ASP A 125 -0.56 -4.50 8.44
N PRO A 126 -0.97 -3.33 8.96
CA PRO A 126 -0.07 -2.40 9.63
C PRO A 126 0.63 -3.03 10.85
N VAL A 127 -0.08 -3.85 11.62
CA VAL A 127 0.46 -4.48 12.84
C VAL A 127 1.56 -5.46 12.48
N ALA A 128 1.36 -6.24 11.43
CA ALA A 128 2.36 -7.18 10.94
C ALA A 128 3.59 -6.48 10.34
N MET A 129 3.44 -5.25 9.83
CA MET A 129 4.54 -4.47 9.24
C MET A 129 5.32 -3.63 10.25
N PHE A 130 4.76 -3.34 11.43
CA PHE A 130 5.41 -2.53 12.46
C PHE A 130 6.82 -3.01 12.88
N PRO A 131 7.10 -4.33 13.06
CA PRO A 131 8.45 -4.80 13.39
C PRO A 131 9.47 -4.56 12.27
N THR A 132 9.02 -4.55 11.02
CA THR A 132 9.86 -4.29 9.84
C THR A 132 10.13 -2.80 9.71
N LEU A 133 9.12 -1.97 9.98
CA LEU A 133 9.26 -0.52 10.03
C LEU A 133 10.19 -0.05 11.15
N LYS A 134 10.14 -0.68 12.33
CA LYS A 134 11.05 -0.36 13.46
C LYS A 134 12.51 -0.76 13.20
N ARG A 135 12.75 -1.68 12.25
CA ARG A 135 14.10 -2.15 11.89
C ARG A 135 14.78 -1.28 10.83
N ALA A 136 14.00 -0.58 10.01
CA ALA A 136 14.52 0.46 9.12
C ALA A 136 14.90 1.70 9.94
#